data_AF-A0A917B165-F1
#
_entry.id   AF-A0A917B165-F1
#
_cell.length_a   1.000
_cell.length_b   1.000
_cell.length_c   1.000
_cell.angle_alpha   90.00
_cell.angle_beta   90.00
_cell.angle_gamma   90.00
#
_symmetry.space_group_name_H-M   'P 1'
#
loop_
_entity.id
_entity.type
_entity.pdbx_description
1 polymer ?
#
loop_
_entity_poly.entity_id
_entity_poly.type
_entity_poly.pdbx_seq_one_letter_code
_entity_poly.pdbx_strand_id
1 'polypeptide(L)'
;MEQHGLGAEFWLEFFVMMGAAVFLIEGMPNILRRRMGADQKKLIFPEHVNDFHKRGDWILGISFAVILLSSMAFIQPNSLFFLLASLLFPTFQLIFQLYVEWRFSENRTNYKITIVQIGLVFVSAIGILLWLEPYIG
;
A
#
# COMPACT_ATOMS: atom_id res chain seq x y z
N MET A 1 24.76 16.18 26.20
CA MET A 1 24.53 15.17 25.14
C MET A 1 23.20 15.53 24.52
N GLU A 2 23.21 16.44 23.55
CA GLU A 2 21.98 16.84 22.85
C GLU A 2 21.69 15.76 21.81
N GLN A 3 20.56 15.07 21.96
CA GLN A 3 19.98 14.30 20.87
C GLN A 3 19.49 15.33 19.84
N HIS A 4 20.28 15.59 18.80
CA HIS A 4 19.78 16.31 17.62
C HIS A 4 18.72 15.43 16.96
N GLY A 5 17.47 15.63 17.34
CA GLY A 5 16.32 15.08 16.63
C GLY A 5 16.30 15.59 15.19
N LEU A 6 15.61 14.85 14.32
CA LEU A 6 15.37 15.23 12.93
C LEU A 6 14.83 16.68 12.87
N GLY A 7 15.53 17.55 12.14
CA GLY A 7 15.21 18.98 12.07
C GLY A 7 13.82 19.26 11.51
N ALA A 8 13.31 20.49 11.70
CA ALA A 8 11.99 20.89 11.20
C ALA A 8 11.84 20.69 9.67
N GLU A 9 12.94 20.82 8.93
CA GLU A 9 13.00 20.59 7.48
C GLU A 9 12.66 19.13 7.12
N PHE A 10 13.23 18.16 7.85
CA PHE A 10 12.91 16.74 7.66
C PHE A 10 11.41 16.46 7.82
N TRP A 11 10.79 17.01 8.87
CA TRP A 11 9.37 16.78 9.13
C TRP A 11 8.48 17.38 8.05
N LEU A 12 8.84 18.57 7.54
CA LEU A 12 8.14 19.18 6.41
C LEU A 12 8.22 18.31 5.16
N GLU A 13 9.44 17.86 4.80
CA GLU A 13 9.64 16.95 3.67
C GLU A 13 8.87 15.65 3.85
N PHE A 14 8.91 15.07 5.05
CA PHE A 14 8.17 13.85 5.38
C PHE A 14 6.67 14.01 5.13
N PHE A 15 6.04 15.09 5.63
CA PHE A 15 4.61 15.31 5.41
C PHE A 15 4.28 15.54 3.94
N VAL A 16 5.13 16.24 3.18
CA VAL A 16 4.97 16.44 1.74
C VAL A 16 5.06 15.10 1.01
N MET A 17 6.07 14.28 1.31
CA MET A 17 6.28 12.98 0.69
C MET A 17 5.16 11.99 1.02
N MET A 18 4.72 11.93 2.28
CA MET A 18 3.60 11.08 2.68
C MET A 18 2.28 11.56 2.06
N GLY A 19 2.05 12.87 2.02
CA GLY A 19 0.87 13.44 1.36
C GLY A 19 0.83 13.11 -0.14
N ALA A 20 1.97 13.22 -0.83
CA ALA A 20 2.10 12.83 -2.22
C ALA A 20 1.86 11.33 -2.44
N ALA A 21 2.44 10.45 -1.61
CA ALA A 21 2.24 9.01 -1.70
C ALA A 21 0.77 8.63 -1.48
N VAL A 22 0.11 9.17 -0.46
CA VAL A 22 -1.32 8.94 -0.21
C VAL A 22 -2.17 9.43 -1.39
N PHE A 23 -1.87 10.61 -1.93
CA PHE A 23 -2.58 11.13 -3.09
C PHE A 23 -2.40 10.24 -4.34
N LEU A 24 -1.20 9.73 -4.58
CA LEU A 24 -0.94 8.83 -5.71
C LEU A 24 -1.59 7.46 -5.52
N ILE A 25 -1.57 6.89 -4.32
CA ILE A 25 -2.04 5.52 -4.08
C ILE A 25 -3.57 5.46 -3.94
N GLU A 26 -4.19 6.47 -3.34
CA GLU A 26 -5.64 6.48 -3.07
C GLU A 26 -6.39 7.54 -3.88
N GLY A 27 -5.84 8.75 -3.96
CA GLY A 27 -6.48 9.87 -4.65
C GLY A 27 -6.61 9.64 -6.15
N MET A 28 -5.50 9.35 -6.83
CA MET A 28 -5.45 9.14 -8.27
C MET A 28 -6.34 7.98 -8.75
N PRO A 29 -6.27 6.76 -8.16
CA PRO A 29 -7.17 5.68 -8.52
C PRO A 29 -8.64 6.04 -8.32
N ASN A 30 -9.00 6.76 -7.26
CA ASN A 30 -10.39 7.17 -7.03
C ASN A 30 -10.88 8.18 -8.09
N ILE A 31 -10.03 9.13 -8.49
CA ILE A 31 -10.32 10.05 -9.61
C ILE A 31 -10.52 9.25 -10.92
N LEU A 32 -9.65 8.28 -11.20
CA LEU A 32 -9.75 7.42 -12.37
C LEU A 32 -11.02 6.56 -12.34
N ARG A 33 -11.43 6.05 -11.15
CA ARG A 33 -12.68 5.30 -11.00
C ARG A 33 -13.87 6.10 -11.45
N ARG A 34 -13.95 7.37 -11.01
CA ARG A 34 -15.01 8.31 -11.40
C ARG A 34 -15.00 8.60 -12.90
N ARG A 35 -13.82 8.77 -13.50
CA ARG A 35 -13.70 9.13 -14.93
C ARG A 35 -13.94 7.95 -15.88
N MET A 36 -13.55 6.74 -15.48
CA MET A 36 -13.60 5.56 -16.35
C MET A 36 -14.87 4.73 -16.17
N GLY A 37 -15.79 5.13 -15.29
CA GLY A 37 -17.01 4.39 -15.00
C GLY A 37 -16.75 3.08 -14.26
N ALA A 38 -15.71 3.04 -13.43
CA ALA A 38 -15.44 1.91 -12.55
C ALA A 38 -16.25 2.02 -11.26
N ASP A 39 -16.42 0.88 -10.61
CA ASP A 39 -17.20 0.79 -9.38
C ASP A 39 -16.48 1.61 -8.30
N GLN A 40 -17.24 2.48 -7.63
CA GLN A 40 -16.71 3.40 -6.64
C GLN A 40 -16.42 2.63 -5.36
N LYS A 41 -15.15 2.54 -4.97
CA LYS A 41 -14.82 2.02 -3.65
C LYS A 41 -15.30 3.01 -2.59
N LYS A 42 -16.07 2.52 -1.62
CA LYS A 42 -16.34 3.28 -0.39
C LYS A 42 -15.05 3.35 0.42
N LEU A 43 -14.61 4.56 0.75
CA LEU A 43 -13.39 4.81 1.54
C LEU A 43 -13.46 4.23 2.96
N ILE A 44 -14.68 3.96 3.47
CA ILE A 44 -14.91 3.55 4.87
C ILE A 44 -15.29 2.06 4.98
N PHE A 45 -15.97 1.52 3.96
CA PHE A 45 -16.40 0.13 3.97
C PHE A 45 -15.79 -0.59 2.77
N PRO A 46 -14.89 -1.55 2.98
CA PRO A 46 -14.29 -2.29 1.88
C PRO A 46 -15.39 -3.05 1.13
N GLU A 47 -15.58 -2.66 -0.12
CA GLU A 47 -16.52 -3.30 -1.02
C GLU A 47 -15.80 -4.45 -1.70
N HIS A 48 -16.26 -5.65 -1.39
CA HIS A 48 -15.67 -6.89 -1.89
C HIS A 48 -16.49 -7.36 -3.08
N VAL A 49 -15.81 -7.74 -4.16
CA VAL A 49 -16.47 -8.28 -5.37
C VAL A 49 -17.34 -9.50 -5.04
N ASN A 50 -16.89 -10.34 -4.10
CA ASN A 50 -17.63 -11.51 -3.62
C ASN A 50 -17.10 -11.97 -2.24
N ASP A 51 -17.73 -13.01 -1.68
CA ASP A 51 -17.30 -13.61 -0.40
C ASP A 51 -15.90 -14.23 -0.45
N PHE A 52 -15.45 -14.67 -1.64
CA PHE A 52 -14.10 -15.18 -1.82
C PHE A 52 -13.05 -14.08 -1.61
N HIS A 53 -13.29 -12.88 -2.16
CA HIS A 53 -12.45 -11.70 -1.95
C HIS A 53 -12.36 -11.35 -0.47
N LYS A 54 -13.50 -11.28 0.23
CA LYS A 54 -13.56 -10.96 1.65
C LYS A 54 -12.79 -11.96 2.52
N ARG A 55 -12.93 -13.25 2.24
CA ARG A 55 -12.18 -14.30 2.95
C ARG A 55 -10.69 -14.23 2.62
N GLY A 56 -10.33 -13.98 1.37
CA GLY A 56 -8.94 -13.84 0.94
C GLY A 56 -8.23 -12.69 1.64
N ASP A 57 -8.85 -11.51 1.69
CA ASP A 57 -8.28 -10.34 2.38
C ASP A 57 -8.10 -10.59 3.87
N TRP A 58 -9.07 -11.26 4.51
CA TRP A 58 -8.98 -11.63 5.92
C TRP A 58 -7.86 -12.64 6.19
N ILE A 59 -7.71 -13.67 5.34
CA ILE A 59 -6.64 -14.67 5.44
C ILE A 59 -5.28 -13.99 5.24
N LEU A 60 -5.12 -13.17 4.19
CA LEU A 60 -3.88 -12.45 3.92
C LEU A 60 -3.51 -11.53 5.09
N GLY A 61 -4.48 -10.83 5.67
CA GLY A 61 -4.28 -9.99 6.85
C GLY A 61 -3.80 -10.78 8.07
N ILE A 62 -4.44 -11.91 8.38
CA ILE A 62 -4.02 -12.78 9.49
C ILE A 62 -2.63 -13.37 9.24
N SER A 63 -2.39 -13.90 8.05
CA SER A 63 -1.08 -14.47 7.70
C SER A 63 0.03 -13.44 7.87
N PHE A 64 -0.20 -12.19 7.44
CA PHE A 64 0.77 -11.12 7.61
C PHE A 64 0.98 -10.74 9.08
N ALA A 65 -0.10 -10.63 9.87
CA ALA A 65 -0.01 -10.35 11.30
C ALA A 65 0.78 -11.44 12.05
N VAL A 66 0.54 -12.72 11.72
CA VAL A 66 1.27 -13.85 12.32
C VAL A 66 2.75 -13.79 11.95
N ILE A 67 3.10 -13.50 10.69
CA ILE A 67 4.49 -13.34 10.25
C ILE A 67 5.18 -12.19 11.00
N LEU A 68 4.52 -11.03 11.12
CA LEU A 68 5.08 -9.89 11.85
C LEU A 68 5.30 -10.20 13.34
N LEU A 69 4.30 -10.79 14.02
CA LEU A 69 4.43 -11.15 15.43
C LEU A 69 5.52 -12.21 15.66
N SER A 70 5.61 -13.19 14.76
CA SER A 70 6.65 -14.22 14.82
C SER A 70 8.03 -13.61 14.58
N SER A 71 8.15 -12.66 13.65
CA SER A 71 9.41 -11.95 13.41
C SER A 71 9.84 -11.15 14.63
N MET A 72 8.93 -10.49 15.34
CA MET A 72 9.25 -9.79 16.59
C MET A 72 9.70 -10.73 17.71
N ALA A 73 9.14 -11.93 17.78
CA ALA A 73 9.40 -12.89 18.84
C ALA A 73 10.68 -13.72 18.63
N PHE A 74 11.03 -14.04 17.37
CA PHE A 74 12.07 -15.02 17.04
C PHE A 74 13.20 -14.50 16.17
N ILE A 75 13.01 -13.39 15.46
CA ILE A 75 14.01 -12.77 14.59
C ILE A 75 14.44 -11.49 15.29
N GLN A 76 15.74 -11.24 15.47
CA GLN A 76 16.15 -9.92 15.95
C GLN A 76 15.56 -8.86 15.03
N PRO A 77 14.92 -7.81 15.57
CA PRO A 77 14.22 -6.82 14.76
C PRO A 77 15.22 -6.13 13.82
N ASN A 78 15.29 -6.62 12.59
CA ASN A 78 16.07 -6.01 11.54
C ASN A 78 15.19 -4.98 10.85
N SER A 79 15.59 -3.72 10.92
CA SER A 79 14.89 -2.59 10.30
C SER A 79 14.57 -2.83 8.82
N LEU A 80 15.43 -3.56 8.09
CA LEU A 80 15.21 -3.93 6.70
C LEU A 80 14.06 -4.93 6.51
N PHE A 81 13.91 -5.90 7.42
CA PHE A 81 12.82 -6.87 7.33
C PHE A 81 11.46 -6.19 7.47
N PHE A 82 11.31 -5.30 8.45
CA PHE A 82 10.08 -4.54 8.64
C PHE A 82 9.77 -3.66 7.43
N LEU A 83 10.78 -2.97 6.89
CA LEU A 83 10.62 -2.12 5.71
C LEU A 83 10.17 -2.92 4.48
N LEU A 84 10.79 -4.08 4.23
CA LEU A 84 10.39 -4.99 3.15
C LEU A 84 8.99 -5.55 3.37
N ALA A 85 8.66 -5.97 4.59
CA ALA A 85 7.33 -6.49 4.93
C ALA A 85 6.24 -5.43 4.69
N SER A 86 6.48 -4.18 5.11
CA SER A 86 5.58 -3.05 4.92
C SER A 86 5.37 -2.68 3.44
N LEU A 87 6.34 -2.94 2.56
CA LEU A 87 6.21 -2.74 1.11
C LEU A 87 5.53 -3.92 0.40
N LEU A 88 5.90 -5.15 0.77
CA LEU A 88 5.43 -6.36 0.10
C LEU A 88 3.97 -6.66 0.41
N PHE A 89 3.52 -6.46 1.65
CA PHE A 89 2.15 -6.76 2.04
C PHE A 89 1.07 -6.03 1.23
N PRO A 90 1.08 -4.68 1.13
CA PRO A 90 0.09 -3.97 0.32
C PRO A 90 0.19 -4.36 -1.16
N THR A 91 1.40 -4.69 -1.64
CA THR A 91 1.60 -5.18 -3.01
C THR A 91 0.89 -6.53 -3.22
N PHE A 92 1.03 -7.48 -2.30
CA PHE A 92 0.34 -8.78 -2.36
C PHE A 92 -1.18 -8.62 -2.29
N GLN A 93 -1.69 -7.73 -1.43
CA GLN A 93 -3.13 -7.43 -1.38
C GLN A 93 -3.65 -6.89 -2.70
N LEU A 94 -2.92 -5.95 -3.34
CA LEU A 94 -3.31 -5.40 -4.63
C LEU A 94 -3.25 -6.44 -5.76
N ILE A 95 -2.26 -7.35 -5.74
CA ILE A 95 -2.18 -8.46 -6.70
C ILE A 95 -3.37 -9.40 -6.53
N PHE A 96 -3.74 -9.73 -5.30
CA PHE A 96 -4.92 -10.56 -5.02
C PHE A 96 -6.20 -9.85 -5.49
N GLN A 97 -6.35 -8.57 -5.17
CA GLN A 97 -7.47 -7.75 -5.64
C GLN A 97 -7.53 -7.72 -7.18
N LEU A 98 -6.38 -7.55 -7.85
CA LEU A 98 -6.29 -7.55 -9.31
C LEU A 98 -6.81 -8.87 -9.88
N TYR A 99 -6.35 -9.99 -9.32
CA TYR A 99 -6.81 -11.33 -9.74
C TYR A 99 -8.31 -11.48 -9.55
N VAL A 100 -8.85 -11.07 -8.40
CA VAL A 100 -10.28 -11.18 -8.10
C VAL A 100 -11.10 -10.30 -9.04
N GLU A 101 -10.72 -9.04 -9.22
CA GLU A 101 -11.43 -8.13 -10.12
C GLU A 101 -11.36 -8.63 -11.57
N TRP A 102 -10.21 -9.13 -12.01
CA TRP A 102 -10.06 -9.71 -13.34
C TRP A 102 -10.89 -10.99 -13.51
N ARG A 103 -11.01 -11.84 -12.48
CA ARG A 103 -11.70 -13.12 -12.62
C ARG A 103 -13.20 -13.03 -12.39
N PHE A 104 -13.64 -12.19 -11.46
CA PHE A 104 -15.00 -12.21 -10.90
C PHE A 104 -15.76 -10.90 -11.03
N SER A 105 -15.12 -9.77 -11.37
CA SER A 105 -15.86 -8.52 -11.52
C SER A 105 -16.59 -8.46 -12.86
N GLU A 106 -17.85 -8.02 -12.82
CA GLU A 106 -18.65 -7.71 -14.01
C GLU A 106 -18.04 -6.52 -14.77
N ASN A 107 -17.62 -5.49 -14.04
CA ASN A 107 -17.03 -4.28 -14.60
C ASN A 107 -15.52 -4.45 -14.84
N ARG A 108 -15.17 -4.71 -16.10
CA ARG A 108 -13.78 -4.85 -16.55
C ARG A 108 -12.92 -3.60 -16.35
N THR A 109 -13.51 -2.44 -16.07
CA THR A 109 -12.74 -1.23 -15.77
C THR A 109 -12.06 -1.32 -14.39
N ASN A 110 -12.61 -2.11 -13.45
CA ASN A 110 -12.05 -2.25 -12.10
C ASN A 110 -10.62 -2.77 -12.13
N TYR A 111 -10.38 -3.91 -12.79
CA TYR A 111 -9.04 -4.51 -12.84
C TYR A 111 -8.02 -3.57 -13.52
N LYS A 112 -8.44 -2.81 -14.55
CA LYS A 112 -7.57 -1.83 -15.23
C LYS A 112 -7.10 -0.75 -14.25
N ILE A 113 -7.98 -0.28 -13.39
CA ILE A 113 -7.63 0.70 -12.36
C ILE A 113 -6.72 0.08 -11.31
N THR A 114 -6.94 -1.17 -10.93
CA THR A 114 -6.05 -1.86 -9.99
C THR A 114 -4.65 -2.06 -10.56
N ILE A 115 -4.50 -2.30 -11.88
CA ILE A 115 -3.19 -2.28 -12.56
C ILE A 115 -2.52 -0.91 -12.42
N VAL A 116 -3.27 0.17 -12.66
CA VAL A 116 -2.75 1.54 -12.51
C VAL A 116 -2.37 1.81 -11.05
N GLN A 117 -3.18 1.36 -10.09
CA GLN A 117 -2.92 1.51 -8.66
C GLN A 117 -1.63 0.79 -8.25
N ILE A 118 -1.39 -0.44 -8.74
CA ILE A 118 -0.13 -1.16 -8.54
C ILE A 118 1.04 -0.33 -9.09
N GLY A 119 0.94 0.21 -10.30
CA GLY A 119 1.96 1.09 -10.87
C GLY A 119 2.24 2.32 -10.02
N LEU A 120 1.19 2.97 -9.49
CA LEU A 120 1.32 4.13 -8.62
C LEU A 120 1.95 3.79 -7.26
N VAL A 121 1.69 2.60 -6.71
CA VAL A 121 2.38 2.09 -5.51
C VAL A 121 3.87 1.91 -5.79
N PHE A 122 4.26 1.32 -6.93
CA PHE A 122 5.67 1.17 -7.30
C PHE A 122 6.37 2.52 -7.46
N VAL A 123 5.75 3.47 -8.16
CA VAL A 123 6.30 4.84 -8.31
C VAL A 123 6.45 5.52 -6.96
N SER A 124 5.45 5.40 -6.08
CA SER A 124 5.48 5.98 -4.73
C SER A 124 6.57 5.34 -3.87
N ALA A 125 6.72 4.02 -3.92
CA ALA A 125 7.74 3.29 -3.18
C ALA A 125 9.16 3.69 -3.63
N ILE A 126 9.41 3.79 -4.93
CA ILE A 126 10.69 4.27 -5.47
C ILE A 126 10.95 5.70 -5.02
N GLY A 127 9.95 6.59 -5.11
CA GLY A 127 10.07 7.97 -4.66
C GLY A 127 10.42 8.09 -3.17
N ILE A 128 9.80 7.27 -2.32
CA ILE A 128 10.12 7.22 -0.88
C ILE A 128 11.53 6.69 -0.65
N LEU A 129 11.97 5.65 -1.35
CA LEU A 129 13.31 5.09 -1.22
C LEU A 129 14.39 6.11 -1.61
N LEU A 130 14.20 6.81 -2.73
CA LEU A 130 15.13 7.86 -3.19
C LEU A 130 15.16 9.05 -2.22
N TRP A 131 14.02 9.42 -1.64
CA TRP A 131 13.98 10.47 -0.62
C TRP A 131 14.64 10.03 0.69
N LEU A 132 14.55 8.75 1.07
CA LEU A 132 15.17 8.23 2.28
C LEU A 132 16.68 8.06 2.16
N GLU A 133 17.22 7.84 0.95
CA GLU A 133 18.64 7.58 0.69
C GLU A 133 19.61 8.52 1.46
N PRO A 134 19.42 9.86 1.49
CA PRO A 134 20.31 10.77 2.21
C PRO A 134 20.25 10.64 3.74
N TYR A 135 19.21 9.99 4.28
CA TYR A 135 18.96 9.84 5.72
C TYR A 135 19.39 8.47 6.27
N ILE A 136 19.54 7.47 5.40
CA ILE A 136 19.93 6.10 5.74
C ILE A 136 21.34 5.72 5.28
N GLY A 137 21.97 6.56 4.44
CA GLY A 137 23.33 6.41 3.91
C GLY A 137 24.40 7.12 4.72
#